data_AF-A0A1X0ZQC0-F1
#
_entry.id   AF-A0A1X0ZQC0-F1
#
_cell.length_a   1.000
_cell.length_b   1.000
_cell.length_c   1.000
_cell.angle_alpha   90.00
_cell.angle_beta   90.00
_cell.angle_gamma   90.00
#
_symmetry.space_group_name_H-M   'P 1'
#
loop_
_entity.id
_entity.type
_entity.pdbx_description
1 polymer ?
#
loop_
_entity_poly.entity_id
_entity_poly.type
_entity_poly.pdbx_seq_one_letter_code
_entity_poly.pdbx_strand_id
1 'polypeptide(L)'
;MKLLACVAGLLAGIAHADERDVWMFAQWAGDHPTRAFRQMLVDARLYGVVPIHQLLRSASDWRLCRASPFAVPPATQWPQVRATLMLLKTLDEQGILRQFEVVSAYRDPRLNACAGGAVGSAHTRAFAVDVLLPAWADPNPLCRFWQQHGQAWNMGLGRYPSGRIHLDTAGYRTWGGDGRSGSSFCTRPR
;
A
#
# COMPACT_ATOMS: atom_id res chain seq x y z
N MET A 1 32.20 -42.80 15.58
CA MET A 1 31.10 -42.26 14.74
C MET A 1 31.03 -40.76 14.94
N LYS A 2 31.38 -39.97 13.91
CA LYS A 2 31.30 -38.51 13.94
C LYS A 2 29.91 -38.09 13.48
N LEU A 3 29.14 -37.39 14.31
CA LEU A 3 27.89 -36.74 13.90
C LEU A 3 28.25 -35.55 13.00
N LEU A 4 27.80 -35.58 11.74
CA LEU A 4 27.72 -34.40 10.89
C LEU A 4 26.50 -33.57 11.33
N ALA A 5 26.74 -32.36 11.82
CA ALA A 5 25.69 -31.34 11.95
C ALA A 5 25.53 -30.63 10.61
N CYS A 6 24.40 -30.82 9.93
CA CYS A 6 23.99 -29.99 8.80
C CYS A 6 23.56 -28.62 9.32
N VAL A 7 24.36 -27.60 9.05
CA VAL A 7 23.96 -26.20 9.21
C VAL A 7 23.04 -25.85 8.03
N ALA A 8 21.73 -25.82 8.27
CA ALA A 8 20.78 -25.26 7.32
C ALA A 8 20.92 -23.74 7.34
N GLY A 9 21.55 -23.19 6.30
CA GLY A 9 21.63 -21.74 6.10
C GLY A 9 20.24 -21.14 5.85
N LEU A 10 19.90 -20.10 6.61
CA LEU A 10 18.77 -19.23 6.28
C LEU A 10 19.06 -18.53 4.96
N LEU A 11 18.34 -18.91 3.90
CA LEU A 11 18.26 -18.12 2.69
C LEU A 11 17.47 -16.85 3.02
N ALA A 12 18.17 -15.75 3.29
CA ALA A 12 17.58 -14.42 3.27
C ALA A 12 16.99 -14.20 1.87
N GLY A 13 15.66 -14.15 1.79
CA GLY A 13 14.95 -13.93 0.53
C GLY A 13 15.42 -12.63 -0.10
N ILE A 14 15.94 -12.71 -1.32
CA ILE A 14 16.20 -11.55 -2.16
C ILE A 14 14.84 -10.85 -2.31
N ALA A 15 14.73 -9.58 -1.90
CA ALA A 15 13.53 -8.80 -2.14
C ALA A 15 13.39 -8.62 -3.66
N HIS A 16 12.64 -9.51 -4.30
CA HIS A 16 12.31 -9.37 -5.71
C HIS A 16 11.44 -8.13 -5.88
N ALA A 17 11.85 -7.23 -6.78
CA ALA A 17 11.02 -6.12 -7.20
C ALA A 17 9.65 -6.66 -7.68
N ASP A 18 8.58 -5.93 -7.40
CA ASP A 18 7.23 -6.36 -7.77
C ASP A 18 7.15 -6.54 -9.30
N GLU A 19 6.70 -7.72 -9.75
CA GLU A 19 6.68 -8.12 -11.16
C GLU A 19 5.78 -7.23 -12.04
N ARG A 20 4.88 -6.46 -11.43
CA ARG A 20 3.96 -5.55 -12.11
C ARG A 20 4.66 -4.23 -12.41
N ASP A 21 5.58 -4.28 -13.36
CA ASP A 21 6.37 -3.15 -13.81
C ASP A 21 5.61 -2.24 -14.81
N VAL A 22 6.31 -1.25 -15.35
CA VAL A 22 5.75 -0.31 -16.33
C VAL A 22 5.38 -0.99 -17.66
N TRP A 23 6.07 -2.05 -18.06
CA TRP A 23 5.81 -2.77 -19.30
C TRP A 23 4.54 -3.61 -19.20
N MET A 24 4.40 -4.37 -18.11
CA MET A 24 3.17 -5.11 -17.82
C MET A 24 1.98 -4.17 -17.73
N PHE A 25 2.16 -3.01 -17.08
CA PHE A 25 1.13 -1.98 -17.03
C PHE A 25 0.77 -1.42 -18.41
N ALA A 26 1.74 -1.17 -19.28
CA ALA A 26 1.49 -0.67 -20.64
C ALA A 26 0.69 -1.68 -21.47
N GLN A 27 0.98 -2.98 -21.34
CA GLN A 27 0.20 -4.04 -21.99
C GLN A 27 -1.25 -4.05 -21.48
N TRP A 28 -1.43 -4.07 -20.16
CA TRP A 28 -2.75 -4.05 -19.53
C TRP A 28 -3.54 -2.77 -19.83
N ALA A 29 -2.89 -1.61 -19.92
CA ALA A 29 -3.56 -0.36 -20.24
C ALA A 29 -3.97 -0.25 -21.72
N GLY A 30 -3.50 -1.16 -22.58
CA GLY A 30 -3.85 -1.20 -24.00
C GLY A 30 -5.33 -1.52 -24.25
N ASP A 31 -5.94 -2.34 -23.39
CA ASP A 31 -7.34 -2.74 -23.46
C ASP A 31 -8.17 -2.29 -22.24
N HIS A 32 -7.54 -1.68 -21.21
CA HIS A 32 -8.23 -1.12 -20.05
C HIS A 32 -8.20 0.42 -20.03
N PRO A 33 -9.36 1.11 -20.16
CA PRO A 33 -9.41 2.57 -20.19
C PRO A 33 -8.89 3.21 -18.90
N THR A 34 -7.73 3.89 -18.97
CA THR A 34 -7.15 4.64 -17.84
C THR A 34 -7.24 6.16 -18.00
N ARG A 35 -7.69 6.67 -19.16
CA ARG A 35 -7.63 8.09 -19.52
C ARG A 35 -8.35 9.00 -18.53
N ALA A 36 -9.60 8.68 -18.19
CA ALA A 36 -10.41 9.52 -17.29
C ALA A 36 -9.81 9.58 -15.88
N PHE A 37 -9.30 8.44 -15.39
CA PHE A 37 -8.60 8.40 -14.10
C PHE A 37 -7.33 9.24 -14.10
N ARG A 38 -6.50 9.14 -15.15
CA ARG A 38 -5.29 9.97 -15.30
C ARG A 38 -5.64 11.46 -15.38
N GLN A 39 -6.69 11.83 -16.10
CA GLN A 39 -7.14 13.21 -16.19
C GLN A 39 -7.56 13.75 -14.81
N MET A 40 -8.33 12.97 -14.04
CA MET A 40 -8.70 13.36 -12.67
C MET A 40 -7.48 13.63 -11.80
N LEU A 41 -6.42 12.81 -11.91
CA LEU A 41 -5.17 13.04 -11.17
C LEU A 41 -4.46 14.33 -11.61
N VAL A 42 -4.44 14.64 -12.92
CA VAL A 42 -3.86 15.87 -13.47
C VAL A 42 -4.63 17.09 -12.96
N ASP A 43 -5.96 17.08 -13.08
CA ASP A 43 -6.82 18.18 -12.65
C ASP A 43 -6.69 18.45 -11.14
N ALA A 44 -6.53 17.39 -10.34
CA ALA A 44 -6.30 17.48 -8.91
C ALA A 44 -4.86 17.85 -8.52
N ARG A 45 -3.93 17.99 -9.48
CA ARG A 45 -2.48 18.19 -9.24
C ARG A 45 -1.83 17.11 -8.37
N LEU A 46 -2.30 15.86 -8.56
CA LEU A 46 -1.86 14.66 -7.86
C LEU A 46 -1.21 13.63 -8.80
N TYR A 47 -1.20 13.89 -10.10
CA TYR A 47 -0.45 13.08 -11.05
C TYR A 47 1.04 13.11 -10.71
N GLY A 48 1.68 11.94 -10.63
CA GLY A 48 3.10 11.80 -10.33
C GLY A 48 3.46 11.67 -8.85
N VAL A 49 2.53 11.85 -7.91
CA VAL A 49 2.76 11.58 -6.48
C VAL A 49 3.15 10.11 -6.26
N VAL A 50 2.50 9.21 -7.00
CA VAL A 50 2.87 7.80 -7.12
C VAL A 50 2.97 7.48 -8.62
N PRO A 51 3.98 6.72 -9.08
CA PRO A 51 4.03 6.26 -10.47
C PRO A 51 2.73 5.51 -10.83
N ILE A 52 2.12 5.85 -11.97
CA ILE A 52 0.76 5.37 -12.30
C ILE A 52 0.64 3.84 -12.33
N HIS A 53 1.69 3.14 -12.75
CA HIS A 53 1.71 1.68 -12.77
C HIS A 53 1.65 1.10 -11.34
N GLN A 54 2.32 1.72 -10.36
CA GLN A 54 2.24 1.31 -8.96
C GLN A 54 0.89 1.68 -8.33
N LEU A 55 0.39 2.88 -8.63
CA LEU A 55 -0.89 3.37 -8.10
C LEU A 55 -2.08 2.49 -8.51
N LEU A 56 -1.99 1.85 -9.67
CA LEU A 56 -3.03 0.97 -10.18
C LEU A 56 -2.77 -0.51 -9.88
N ARG A 57 -1.70 -0.88 -9.16
CA ARG A 57 -1.51 -2.28 -8.72
C ARG A 57 -2.67 -2.72 -7.85
N SER A 58 -3.29 -3.85 -8.20
CA SER A 58 -4.28 -4.51 -7.35
C SER A 58 -3.60 -5.21 -6.17
N ALA A 59 -4.24 -6.20 -5.52
CA ALA A 59 -3.58 -6.96 -4.45
C ALA A 59 -2.32 -7.69 -4.94
N SER A 60 -1.28 -7.83 -4.10
CA SER A 60 -0.08 -8.59 -4.47
C SER A 60 -0.38 -10.07 -4.78
N ASP A 61 -1.46 -10.63 -4.22
CA ASP A 61 -1.91 -12.00 -4.46
C ASP A 61 -2.73 -12.16 -5.76
N TRP A 62 -2.78 -11.14 -6.63
CA TRP A 62 -3.55 -11.18 -7.88
C TRP A 62 -3.34 -12.47 -8.67
N ARG A 63 -2.10 -12.97 -8.75
CA ARG A 63 -1.75 -14.18 -9.49
C ARG A 63 -2.31 -15.43 -8.83
N LEU A 64 -2.15 -15.56 -7.51
CA LEU A 64 -2.72 -16.64 -6.71
C LEU A 64 -4.25 -16.64 -6.84
N CYS A 65 -4.84 -15.45 -6.85
CA CYS A 65 -6.28 -15.23 -6.96
C CYS A 65 -6.83 -15.24 -8.38
N ARG A 66 -5.97 -15.43 -9.40
CA ARG A 66 -6.34 -15.37 -10.82
C ARG A 66 -7.14 -14.12 -11.18
N ALA A 67 -6.74 -12.98 -10.61
CA ALA A 67 -7.36 -11.68 -10.79
C ALA A 67 -6.50 -10.79 -11.70
N SER A 68 -6.99 -9.59 -12.01
CA SER A 68 -6.23 -8.62 -12.80
C SER A 68 -5.04 -8.06 -11.98
N PRO A 69 -3.84 -7.90 -12.56
CA PRO A 69 -2.67 -7.34 -11.88
C PRO A 69 -2.84 -5.85 -11.51
N PHE A 70 -3.67 -5.15 -12.27
CA PHE A 70 -4.00 -3.75 -12.07
C PHE A 70 -5.50 -3.53 -12.04
N ALA A 71 -5.95 -2.44 -11.42
CA ALA A 71 -7.36 -2.06 -11.39
C ALA A 71 -7.51 -0.54 -11.25
N VAL A 72 -8.41 0.05 -12.05
CA VAL A 72 -8.84 1.44 -11.85
C VAL A 72 -9.93 1.46 -10.76
N PRO A 73 -9.78 2.28 -9.70
CA PRO A 73 -10.83 2.45 -8.71
C PRO A 73 -12.11 3.01 -9.36
N PRO A 74 -13.31 2.56 -8.92
CA PRO A 74 -14.58 3.14 -9.38
C PRO A 74 -14.59 4.67 -9.23
N ALA A 75 -15.24 5.37 -10.16
CA ALA A 75 -15.29 6.84 -10.15
C ALA A 75 -15.86 7.43 -8.85
N THR A 76 -16.78 6.71 -8.20
CA THR A 76 -17.34 7.05 -6.89
C THR A 76 -16.28 7.07 -5.77
N GLN A 77 -15.14 6.41 -5.96
CA GLN A 77 -14.02 6.38 -5.01
C GLN A 77 -12.91 7.40 -5.30
N TRP A 78 -12.99 8.13 -6.41
CA TRP A 78 -11.96 9.12 -6.78
C TRP A 78 -11.77 10.25 -5.77
N PRO A 79 -12.79 10.73 -5.02
CA PRO A 79 -12.56 11.64 -3.90
C PRO A 79 -11.59 11.08 -2.86
N GLN A 80 -11.68 9.78 -2.54
CA GLN A 80 -10.81 9.15 -1.56
C GLN A 80 -9.42 8.84 -2.13
N VAL A 81 -9.32 8.51 -3.43
CA VAL A 81 -8.01 8.47 -4.14
C VAL A 81 -7.29 9.81 -3.96
N ARG A 82 -7.99 10.93 -4.21
CA ARG A 82 -7.40 12.27 -4.06
C ARG A 82 -6.96 12.54 -2.62
N ALA A 83 -7.78 12.16 -1.63
CA ALA A 83 -7.45 12.35 -0.22
C ALA A 83 -6.19 11.57 0.20
N THR A 84 -6.11 10.27 -0.14
CA THR A 84 -4.94 9.43 0.16
C THR A 84 -3.69 9.93 -0.57
N LEU A 85 -3.79 10.33 -1.85
CA LEU A 85 -2.64 10.90 -2.56
C LEU A 85 -2.20 12.27 -2.00
N MET A 86 -3.13 13.10 -1.52
CA MET A 86 -2.78 14.35 -0.85
C MET A 86 -2.03 14.09 0.47
N LEU A 87 -2.43 13.06 1.22
CA LEU A 87 -1.69 12.60 2.39
C LEU A 87 -0.26 12.17 2.01
N LEU A 88 -0.09 11.32 0.99
CA LEU A 88 1.24 10.88 0.53
C LEU A 88 2.11 12.06 0.08
N LYS A 89 1.53 12.99 -0.69
CA LYS A 89 2.21 14.21 -1.13
C LYS A 89 2.69 15.05 0.07
N THR A 90 1.81 15.24 1.07
CA THR A 90 2.14 15.99 2.29
C THR A 90 3.28 15.30 3.06
N LEU A 91 3.26 13.97 3.17
CA LEU A 91 4.31 13.21 3.83
C LEU A 91 5.65 13.29 3.09
N ASP A 92 5.65 13.28 1.76
CA ASP A 92 6.87 13.49 0.96
C ASP A 92 7.42 14.92 1.12
N GLU A 93 6.56 15.93 1.00
CA GLU A 93 6.92 17.35 1.15
C GLU A 93 7.51 17.66 2.54
N GLN A 94 7.06 16.96 3.59
CA GLN A 94 7.62 17.07 4.95
C GLN A 94 8.84 16.17 5.19
N GLY A 95 9.28 15.41 4.19
CA GLY A 95 10.42 14.51 4.28
C GLY A 95 10.18 13.25 5.12
N ILE A 96 8.91 12.93 5.42
CA ILE A 96 8.51 11.81 6.28
C ILE A 96 8.45 10.49 5.50
N LEU A 97 7.98 10.54 4.25
CA LEU A 97 7.86 9.37 3.38
C LEU A 97 8.31 9.73 1.96
N ARG A 98 9.62 9.62 1.69
CA ARG A 98 10.22 10.04 0.41
C ARG A 98 10.51 8.92 -0.58
N GLN A 99 10.92 7.77 -0.06
CA GLN A 99 11.28 6.61 -0.88
C GLN A 99 10.43 5.43 -0.46
N PHE A 100 9.56 5.00 -1.36
CA PHE A 100 8.66 3.89 -1.16
C PHE A 100 8.19 3.34 -2.50
N GLU A 101 7.70 2.10 -2.47
CA GLU A 101 7.04 1.46 -3.60
C GLU A 101 5.61 1.11 -3.20
N VAL A 102 4.61 1.55 -3.97
CA VAL A 102 3.23 1.08 -3.79
C VAL A 102 3.09 -0.30 -4.41
N VAL A 103 2.74 -1.30 -3.60
CA VAL A 103 2.61 -2.70 -4.02
C VAL A 103 1.18 -3.22 -4.00
N SER A 104 0.24 -2.43 -3.48
CA SER A 104 -1.18 -2.73 -3.55
C SER A 104 -1.98 -1.46 -3.30
N ALA A 105 -2.99 -1.19 -4.13
CA ALA A 105 -3.84 -0.02 -4.03
C ALA A 105 -5.32 -0.44 -4.00
N TYR A 106 -6.14 -0.01 -4.96
CA TYR A 106 -7.52 -0.47 -5.01
C TYR A 106 -7.62 -1.99 -5.22
N ARG A 107 -8.53 -2.63 -4.48
CA ARG A 107 -8.85 -4.04 -4.63
C ARG A 107 -10.35 -4.16 -4.88
N ASP A 108 -10.75 -4.86 -5.94
CA ASP A 108 -12.15 -5.23 -6.07
C ASP A 108 -12.55 -6.19 -4.92
N PRO A 109 -13.85 -6.28 -4.56
CA PRO A 109 -14.27 -7.08 -3.41
C PRO A 109 -13.92 -8.57 -3.51
N ARG A 110 -13.96 -9.16 -4.71
CA ARG A 110 -13.67 -10.59 -4.91
C ARG A 110 -12.18 -10.86 -4.71
N LEU A 111 -11.31 -10.02 -5.30
CA LEU A 111 -9.87 -10.12 -5.08
C LEU A 111 -9.51 -9.88 -3.61
N ASN A 112 -10.11 -8.88 -2.96
CA ASN A 112 -9.85 -8.62 -1.55
C ASN A 112 -10.19 -9.84 -0.67
N ALA A 113 -11.33 -10.50 -0.90
CA ALA A 113 -11.70 -11.71 -0.16
C ALA A 113 -10.73 -12.87 -0.41
N CYS A 114 -10.34 -13.11 -1.66
CA CYS A 114 -9.36 -14.16 -1.99
C CYS A 114 -7.98 -13.91 -1.35
N ALA A 115 -7.52 -12.66 -1.35
CA ALA A 115 -6.25 -12.26 -0.74
C ALA A 115 -6.28 -12.21 0.81
N GLY A 116 -7.34 -12.74 1.45
CA GLY A 116 -7.50 -12.72 2.91
C GLY A 116 -7.72 -11.34 3.50
N GLY A 117 -8.13 -10.36 2.68
CA GLY A 117 -8.42 -9.00 3.13
C GLY A 117 -9.62 -8.95 4.07
N ALA A 118 -9.56 -8.06 5.06
CA ALA A 118 -10.62 -7.89 6.05
C ALA A 118 -11.96 -7.47 5.40
N VAL A 119 -13.06 -7.86 6.03
CA VAL A 119 -14.39 -7.30 5.75
C VAL A 119 -14.35 -5.80 6.03
N GLY A 120 -14.79 -4.98 5.07
CA GLY A 120 -14.70 -3.51 5.20
C GLY A 120 -13.30 -2.92 5.00
N SER A 121 -12.37 -3.67 4.39
CA SER A 121 -11.04 -3.20 4.00
C SER A 121 -11.08 -1.82 3.32
N ALA A 122 -10.16 -0.92 3.71
CA ALA A 122 -10.07 0.39 3.10
C ALA A 122 -9.74 0.32 1.60
N HIS A 123 -8.97 -0.69 1.17
CA HIS A 123 -8.67 -0.94 -0.24
C HIS A 123 -9.91 -1.11 -1.13
N THR A 124 -11.02 -1.61 -0.57
CA THR A 124 -12.25 -1.87 -1.34
C THR A 124 -13.25 -0.72 -1.28
N ARG A 125 -13.33 -0.02 -0.14
CA ARG A 125 -14.42 0.95 0.14
C ARG A 125 -14.01 2.41 0.07
N ALA A 126 -12.74 2.72 0.28
CA ALA A 126 -12.29 4.09 0.49
C ALA A 126 -10.89 4.37 -0.06
N PHE A 127 -10.35 3.47 -0.89
CA PHE A 127 -8.98 3.52 -1.38
C PHE A 127 -7.90 3.53 -0.28
N ALA A 128 -6.91 2.66 -0.43
CA ALA A 128 -5.75 2.59 0.45
C ALA A 128 -4.54 2.21 -0.38
N VAL A 129 -3.35 2.45 0.16
CA VAL A 129 -2.10 1.94 -0.42
C VAL A 129 -1.33 1.14 0.61
N ASP A 130 -0.75 0.04 0.14
CA ASP A 130 0.29 -0.70 0.83
C ASP A 130 1.62 -0.34 0.22
N VAL A 131 2.54 0.12 1.06
CA VAL A 131 3.87 0.54 0.64
C VAL A 131 4.95 -0.37 1.21
N LEU A 132 5.97 -0.62 0.40
CA LEU A 132 7.28 -1.11 0.86
C LEU A 132 8.21 0.09 1.02
N LEU A 133 8.91 0.12 2.15
CA LEU A 133 10.02 1.04 2.34
C LEU A 133 11.34 0.33 1.99
N PRO A 134 12.38 1.07 1.60
CA PRO A 134 13.74 0.54 1.58
C PRO A 134 14.10 -0.11 2.91
N ALA A 135 14.88 -1.19 2.88
CA ALA A 135 15.21 -1.97 4.09
C ALA A 135 15.89 -1.15 5.21
N TRP A 136 16.54 -0.04 4.86
CA TRP A 136 17.21 0.88 5.79
C TRP A 136 16.29 1.99 6.33
N ALA A 137 15.07 2.16 5.80
CA ALA A 137 14.20 3.28 6.16
C ALA A 137 13.52 3.04 7.52
N ASP A 138 13.54 4.07 8.37
CA ASP A 138 12.83 4.09 9.65
C ASP A 138 11.35 4.45 9.44
N PRO A 139 10.38 3.62 9.84
CA PRO A 139 8.96 3.94 9.74
C PRO A 139 8.44 4.83 10.90
N ASN A 140 9.22 5.06 11.96
CA ASN A 140 8.77 5.85 13.12
C ASN A 140 8.36 7.32 12.82
N PRO A 141 8.94 8.03 11.83
CA PRO A 141 8.43 9.33 11.41
C PRO A 141 6.93 9.31 11.04
N LEU A 142 6.45 8.23 10.40
CA LEU A 142 5.01 8.07 10.09
C LEU A 142 4.17 7.96 11.37
N CYS A 143 4.67 7.27 12.39
CA CYS A 143 3.96 7.17 13.66
C CYS A 143 3.86 8.52 14.37
N ARG A 144 4.93 9.32 14.38
CA ARG A 144 4.90 10.67 14.96
C ARG A 144 3.90 11.56 14.22
N PHE A 145 3.89 11.52 12.89
CA PHE A 145 2.90 12.23 12.08
C PHE A 145 1.48 11.77 12.41
N TRP A 146 1.24 10.47 12.46
CA TRP A 146 -0.07 9.91 12.77
C TRP A 146 -0.56 10.33 14.16
N GLN A 147 0.32 10.31 15.17
CA GLN A 147 -0.02 10.76 16.53
C GLN A 147 -0.40 12.25 16.59
N GLN A 148 0.28 13.09 15.82
CA GLN A 148 0.09 14.55 15.86
C GLN A 148 -1.04 15.03 14.94
N HIS A 149 -1.17 14.43 13.76
CA HIS A 149 -2.02 14.91 12.67
C HIS A 149 -3.03 13.87 12.16
N GLY A 150 -2.93 12.62 12.60
CA GLY A 150 -3.73 11.52 12.05
C GLY A 150 -5.23 11.72 12.22
N GLN A 151 -5.67 12.34 13.31
CA GLN A 151 -7.10 12.65 13.51
C GLN A 151 -7.62 13.63 12.46
N ALA A 152 -6.87 14.69 12.15
CA ALA A 152 -7.25 15.68 11.13
C ALA A 152 -7.29 15.08 9.72
N TRP A 153 -6.42 14.10 9.45
CA TRP A 153 -6.37 13.37 8.17
C TRP A 153 -7.32 12.19 8.08
N ASN A 154 -8.02 11.84 9.17
CA ASN A 154 -8.75 10.58 9.28
C ASN A 154 -7.86 9.37 8.91
N MET A 155 -6.59 9.41 9.34
CA MET A 155 -5.52 8.58 8.82
C MET A 155 -5.55 7.17 9.42
N GLY A 156 -5.70 6.18 8.54
CA GLY A 156 -5.42 4.78 8.85
C GLY A 156 -3.93 4.47 8.64
N LEU A 157 -3.25 3.97 9.67
CA LEU A 157 -1.84 3.58 9.60
C LEU A 157 -1.63 2.18 10.16
N GLY A 158 -1.23 1.23 9.33
CA GLY A 158 -1.02 -0.16 9.73
C GLY A 158 0.33 -0.72 9.32
N ARG A 159 0.75 -1.81 9.95
CA ARG A 159 1.93 -2.58 9.50
C ARG A 159 1.65 -4.07 9.52
N TYR A 160 1.74 -4.68 8.34
CA TYR A 160 1.57 -6.11 8.16
C TYR A 160 2.79 -6.89 8.69
N PRO A 161 2.64 -8.19 9.01
CA PRO A 161 3.78 -9.06 9.36
C PRO A 161 4.89 -9.09 8.30
N SER A 162 4.52 -8.88 7.03
CA SER A 162 5.46 -8.77 5.90
C SER A 162 6.34 -7.51 5.94
N GLY A 163 6.07 -6.57 6.84
CA GLY A 163 6.75 -5.28 6.93
C GLY A 163 6.12 -4.17 6.07
N ARG A 164 5.18 -4.52 5.17
CA ARG A 164 4.40 -3.53 4.39
C ARG A 164 3.65 -2.58 5.32
N ILE A 165 3.61 -1.31 4.94
CA ILE A 165 2.89 -0.27 5.66
C ILE A 165 1.61 0.07 4.90
N HIS A 166 0.50 0.05 5.61
CA HIS A 166 -0.83 0.41 5.11
C HIS A 166 -1.10 1.89 5.39
N LEU A 167 -1.59 2.62 4.39
CA LEU A 167 -1.99 4.04 4.48
C LEU A 167 -3.37 4.27 3.83
N ASP A 168 -4.27 4.94 4.55
CA ASP A 168 -5.55 5.44 4.02
C ASP A 168 -6.05 6.68 4.77
N THR A 169 -7.12 7.30 4.28
CA THR A 169 -7.82 8.43 4.92
C THR A 169 -9.27 8.09 5.30
N ALA A 170 -9.54 6.83 5.67
CA ALA A 170 -10.87 6.27 5.88
C ALA A 170 -11.27 6.11 7.35
N GLY A 171 -10.40 6.50 8.30
CA GLY A 171 -10.63 6.36 9.74
C GLY A 171 -9.35 6.63 10.54
N TYR A 172 -9.35 7.51 11.54
CA TYR A 172 -8.21 7.67 12.46
C TYR A 172 -7.99 6.42 13.31
N ARG A 173 -7.09 5.55 12.85
CA ARG A 173 -6.82 4.25 13.48
C ARG A 173 -5.43 3.75 13.18
N THR A 174 -4.93 2.89 14.05
CA THR A 174 -3.69 2.17 13.81
C THR A 174 -3.78 0.72 14.27
N TRP A 175 -2.98 -0.15 13.66
CA TRP A 175 -2.94 -1.59 13.94
C TRP A 175 -1.58 -2.19 13.55
N GLY A 176 -1.26 -3.37 14.06
CA GLY A 176 0.00 -4.07 13.77
C GLY A 176 -0.20 -5.50 13.23
N GLY A 177 0.82 -6.35 13.38
CA GLY A 177 0.89 -7.62 12.65
C GLY A 177 -0.31 -8.57 12.82
N ASP A 178 -1.05 -8.49 13.93
CA ASP A 178 -2.25 -9.30 14.19
C ASP A 178 -3.57 -8.63 13.74
N GLY A 179 -3.49 -7.48 13.06
CA GLY A 179 -4.63 -6.68 12.61
C GLY A 179 -5.33 -5.88 13.71
N ARG A 180 -4.80 -5.85 14.94
CA ARG A 180 -5.40 -5.17 16.09
C ARG A 180 -4.62 -3.91 16.47
N SER A 181 -5.29 -2.97 17.13
CA SER A 181 -4.68 -1.74 17.62
C SER A 181 -3.60 -1.96 18.68
N GLY A 182 -3.76 -3.00 19.50
CA GLY A 182 -2.82 -3.34 20.58
C GLY A 182 -1.44 -3.81 20.10
N SER A 183 -1.32 -4.25 18.85
CA SER A 183 -0.04 -4.63 18.24
C SER A 183 0.58 -3.52 17.38
N SER A 184 -0.06 -2.34 17.31
CA SER A 184 0.44 -1.23 16.50
C SER A 184 1.86 -0.82 16.93
N PHE A 185 2.70 -0.62 15.92
CA PHE A 185 4.05 -0.07 16.08
C PHE A 185 4.06 1.44 16.38
N CYS A 186 2.90 2.11 16.28
CA CYS A 186 2.76 3.53 16.56
C CYS A 186 2.20 3.85 17.94
N THR A 187 1.76 2.84 18.70
CA THR A 187 1.16 3.08 20.02
C THR A 187 2.14 2.92 21.18
N ARG A 188 3.38 2.43 20.99
CA ARG A 188 4.41 2.27 22.04
C ARG A 188 5.86 2.19 21.49
N PRO A 189 6.86 2.58 22.29
CA PRO A 189 7.53 1.61 23.15
C PRO A 189 6.96 1.68 24.57
N ARG A 190 6.93 0.54 25.26
CA ARG A 190 6.90 0.57 26.72
C ARG A 190 8.30 0.97 27.18
#